data_AF-A0A1F5J270-F1
#
_entry.id   AF-A0A1F5J270-F1
#
_cell.length_a   1.000
_cell.length_b   1.000
_cell.length_c   1.000
_cell.angle_alpha   90.00
_cell.angle_beta   90.00
_cell.angle_gamma   90.00
#
_symmetry.space_group_name_H-M   'P 1'
#
loop_
_entity.id
_entity.type
_entity.pdbx_description
1 polymer ?
#
loop_
_entity_poly.entity_id
_entity_poly.type
_entity_poly.pdbx_seq_one_letter_code
_entity_poly.pdbx_strand_id
1 'polypeptide(L)'
;MKKEEIEKVIQAWQNHLLVGHMEGYHLEIADDVPPEFAAIALFLDSKTVRASGEGEGFYDGYRQAAVDVLNLIGVEISQDDQLRVISLFKKESGDDKQEELMRHIWG
;
A
#
# COMPACT_ATOMS: atom_id res chain seq x y z
N MET A 1 -13.90 -8.78 -4.38
CA MET A 1 -13.99 -9.00 -2.92
C MET A 1 -15.33 -8.43 -2.45
N LYS A 2 -15.99 -8.98 -1.43
CA LYS A 2 -17.24 -8.37 -0.93
C LYS A 2 -16.94 -7.13 -0.08
N LYS A 3 -17.84 -6.15 -0.06
CA LYS A 3 -17.68 -4.91 0.73
C LYS A 3 -17.39 -5.17 2.21
N GLU A 4 -18.09 -6.13 2.81
CA GLU A 4 -17.87 -6.51 4.21
C GLU A 4 -16.47 -7.10 4.48
N GLU A 5 -15.86 -7.74 3.49
CA GLU A 5 -14.50 -8.29 3.60
C GLU A 5 -13.46 -7.16 3.52
N ILE A 6 -13.69 -6.17 2.65
CA ILE A 6 -12.87 -4.96 2.53
C ILE A 6 -12.83 -4.21 3.86
N GLU A 7 -14.00 -3.93 4.45
CA GLU A 7 -14.10 -3.22 5.73
C GLU A 7 -13.41 -3.99 6.86
N LYS A 8 -13.56 -5.32 6.91
CA LYS A 8 -12.87 -6.16 7.89
C LYS A 8 -11.35 -6.09 7.76
N VAL A 9 -10.82 -6.09 6.53
CA VAL A 9 -9.38 -5.98 6.30
C VAL A 9 -8.86 -4.62 6.77
N ILE A 10 -9.55 -3.53 6.42
CA ILE A 10 -9.17 -2.17 6.84
C ILE A 10 -9.19 -2.05 8.36
N GLN A 11 -10.26 -2.52 9.01
CA GLN A 11 -10.36 -2.47 10.48
C GLN A 11 -9.31 -3.35 11.16
N ALA A 12 -9.05 -4.55 10.64
CA ALA A 12 -8.02 -5.42 11.17
C ALA A 12 -6.62 -4.78 11.06
N TRP A 13 -6.35 -4.12 9.93
CA TRP A 13 -5.13 -3.36 9.73
C TRP A 13 -5.00 -2.22 10.76
N GLN A 14 -6.05 -1.41 10.94
CA GLN A 14 -6.05 -0.30 11.90
C GLN A 14 -5.80 -0.78 13.33
N ASN A 15 -6.50 -1.84 13.76
CA ASN A 15 -6.35 -2.39 15.11
C ASN A 15 -4.98 -3.03 15.36
N HIS A 16 -4.32 -3.51 14.31
CA HIS A 16 -3.00 -4.13 14.43
C HIS A 16 -1.88 -3.09 14.37
N LEU A 17 -1.99 -2.09 13.50
CA LEU A 17 -0.89 -1.17 13.21
C LEU A 17 -1.02 0.21 13.85
N LEU A 18 -2.21 0.67 14.25
CA LEU A 18 -2.40 1.98 14.90
C LEU A 18 -2.41 1.88 16.44
N VAL A 19 -1.57 1.02 16.98
CA VAL A 19 -1.44 0.77 18.43
C VAL A 19 0.01 0.97 18.89
N GLY A 20 0.22 1.26 20.17
CA GLY A 20 1.55 1.46 20.73
C GLY A 20 2.26 2.69 20.15
N HIS A 21 3.37 2.51 19.44
CA HIS A 21 4.14 3.61 18.86
C HIS A 21 3.42 4.38 17.75
N MET A 22 2.43 3.74 17.14
CA MET A 22 1.58 4.31 16.09
C MET A 22 0.22 4.75 16.64
N GLU A 23 0.06 4.79 17.98
CA GLU A 23 -1.17 5.25 18.60
C GLU A 23 -1.42 6.74 18.28
N GLY A 24 -2.64 7.03 17.84
CA GLY A 24 -3.03 8.37 17.38
C GLY A 24 -2.62 8.69 15.95
N TYR A 25 -2.07 7.72 15.20
CA TYR A 25 -2.05 7.82 13.74
C TYR A 25 -3.45 7.56 13.18
N HIS A 26 -3.74 8.14 12.02
CA HIS A 26 -4.95 7.84 11.27
C HIS A 26 -4.65 7.48 9.81
N LEU A 27 -5.55 6.68 9.22
CA LEU A 27 -5.46 6.24 7.84
C LEU A 27 -6.31 7.13 6.95
N GLU A 28 -5.69 7.72 5.93
CA GLU A 28 -6.36 8.46 4.86
C GLU A 28 -6.23 7.67 3.56
N ILE A 29 -7.37 7.38 2.92
CA ILE A 29 -7.42 6.71 1.61
C ILE A 29 -7.95 7.75 0.63
N ALA A 30 -7.17 8.04 -0.42
CA ALA A 30 -7.60 8.97 -1.46
C ALA A 30 -8.86 8.45 -2.18
N ASP A 31 -9.78 9.35 -2.48
CA ASP A 31 -11.11 9.02 -3.05
C ASP A 31 -11.03 8.32 -4.42
N ASP A 32 -9.91 8.48 -5.12
CA ASP A 32 -9.66 7.91 -6.45
C ASP A 32 -9.08 6.48 -6.41
N VAL A 33 -8.80 5.96 -5.21
CA VAL A 33 -8.35 4.59 -5.00
C VAL A 33 -9.55 3.64 -4.90
N PRO A 34 -9.63 2.60 -5.74
CA PRO A 34 -10.65 1.56 -5.59
C PRO A 34 -10.57 0.88 -4.21
N PRO A 35 -11.70 0.67 -3.50
CA PRO A 35 -11.70 0.06 -2.17
C PRO A 35 -11.04 -1.32 -2.10
N GLU A 36 -11.12 -2.10 -3.18
CA GLU A 36 -10.45 -3.38 -3.31
C GLU A 36 -8.92 -3.23 -3.29
N PHE A 37 -8.39 -2.21 -3.95
CA PHE A 37 -6.95 -1.95 -4.02
C PHE A 37 -6.42 -1.43 -2.70
N ALA A 38 -7.18 -0.56 -2.03
CA ALA A 38 -6.86 -0.14 -0.67
C ALA A 38 -6.78 -1.35 0.28
N ALA A 39 -7.76 -2.25 0.24
CA ALA A 39 -7.75 -3.44 1.08
C ALA A 39 -6.58 -4.40 0.76
N ILE A 40 -6.25 -4.60 -0.52
CA ILE A 40 -5.09 -5.41 -0.92
C ILE A 40 -3.80 -4.79 -0.39
N ALA A 41 -3.63 -3.48 -0.56
CA ALA A 41 -2.42 -2.79 -0.14
C ALA A 41 -2.21 -2.84 1.37
N LEU A 42 -3.25 -2.57 2.16
CA LEU A 42 -3.22 -2.67 3.62
C LEU A 42 -2.98 -4.12 4.07
N PHE A 43 -3.60 -5.09 3.41
CA PHE A 43 -3.35 -6.50 3.72
C PHE A 43 -1.87 -6.88 3.52
N LEU A 44 -1.27 -6.47 2.39
CA LEU A 44 0.13 -6.72 2.09
C LEU A 44 1.06 -6.02 3.09
N ASP A 45 0.75 -4.79 3.46
CA ASP A 45 1.49 -4.02 4.46
C ASP A 45 1.51 -4.74 5.82
N SER A 46 0.33 -5.14 6.34
CA SER A 46 0.25 -5.88 7.61
C SER A 46 1.02 -7.21 7.57
N LYS A 47 0.98 -7.91 6.44
CA LYS A 47 1.73 -9.16 6.27
C LYS A 47 3.23 -8.94 6.19
N THR A 48 3.67 -7.85 5.56
CA THR A 48 5.08 -7.46 5.47
C THR A 48 5.64 -7.12 6.84
N VAL A 49 4.89 -6.36 7.66
CA VAL A 49 5.26 -6.10 9.06
C VAL A 49 5.36 -7.38 9.87
N ARG A 50 4.42 -8.33 9.68
CA ARG A 50 4.52 -9.62 10.37
C ARG A 50 5.75 -10.43 9.93
N ALA A 51 6.08 -10.41 8.65
CA ALA A 51 7.22 -11.14 8.09
C ALA A 51 8.56 -10.64 8.64
N SER A 52 8.66 -9.38 9.08
CA SER A 52 9.89 -8.83 9.68
C SER A 52 10.28 -9.53 10.99
N GLY A 53 9.37 -10.27 11.61
CA GLY A 53 9.64 -11.07 12.82
C GLY A 53 10.15 -12.50 12.57
N GLU A 54 10.11 -13.00 11.33
CA GLU A 54 10.37 -14.42 11.01
C GLU A 54 11.80 -14.67 10.45
N GLY A 55 12.47 -13.62 9.93
CA GLY A 55 13.86 -13.67 9.45
C GLY A 55 14.12 -12.81 8.19
N GLU A 56 15.36 -12.35 8.00
CA GLU A 56 15.74 -11.34 7.00
C GLU A 56 15.40 -11.76 5.56
N GLY A 57 15.81 -12.96 5.12
CA GLY A 57 15.53 -13.43 3.76
C GLY A 57 14.05 -13.69 3.46
N PHE A 58 13.25 -14.04 4.47
CA PHE A 58 11.80 -14.22 4.33
C PHE A 58 11.09 -12.87 4.22
N TYR A 59 11.50 -11.90 5.04
CA TYR A 59 11.02 -10.52 4.99
C TYR A 59 11.31 -9.87 3.64
N ASP A 60 12.55 -9.96 3.14
CA ASP A 60 12.93 -9.30 1.88
C ASP A 60 12.18 -9.86 0.68
N GLY A 61 12.03 -11.18 0.60
CA GLY A 61 11.25 -11.83 -0.47
C GLY A 61 9.77 -11.43 -0.43
N TYR A 62 9.18 -11.38 0.77
CA TYR A 62 7.78 -10.97 0.93
C TYR A 62 7.58 -9.48 0.60
N ARG A 63 8.49 -8.63 1.07
CA ARG A 63 8.49 -7.19 0.81
C ARG A 63 8.59 -6.91 -0.69
N GLN A 64 9.49 -7.59 -1.40
CA GLN A 64 9.62 -7.40 -2.85
C GLN A 64 8.33 -7.79 -3.58
N ALA A 65 7.75 -8.94 -3.25
CA ALA A 65 6.48 -9.38 -3.85
C ALA A 65 5.32 -8.40 -3.54
N ALA A 66 5.26 -7.87 -2.32
CA ALA A 66 4.28 -6.85 -1.95
C ALA A 66 4.45 -5.58 -2.79
N VAL A 67 5.68 -5.08 -2.94
CA VAL A 67 6.00 -3.91 -3.78
C VAL A 67 5.61 -4.15 -5.23
N ASP A 68 5.88 -5.33 -5.79
CA ASP A 68 5.51 -5.66 -7.17
C ASP A 68 3.99 -5.62 -7.38
N VAL A 69 3.22 -6.14 -6.42
CA VAL A 69 1.75 -6.09 -6.46
C VAL A 69 1.24 -4.65 -6.34
N LEU A 70 1.78 -3.85 -5.42
CA LEU A 70 1.41 -2.44 -5.25
C LEU A 70 1.68 -1.63 -6.53
N ASN A 71 2.83 -1.87 -7.17
CA ASN A 71 3.16 -1.26 -8.46
C ASN A 71 2.19 -1.70 -9.57
N LEU A 72 1.79 -2.97 -9.60
CA LEU A 72 0.86 -3.48 -10.60
C LEU A 72 -0.53 -2.85 -10.49
N ILE A 73 -1.02 -2.63 -9.27
CA ILE A 73 -2.34 -2.01 -9.03
C ILE A 73 -2.27 -0.48 -8.96
N GLY A 74 -1.07 0.10 -9.04
CA GLY A 74 -0.83 1.53 -9.14
C GLY A 74 -1.17 2.31 -7.86
N VAL A 75 -0.91 1.74 -6.68
CA VAL A 75 -1.14 2.41 -5.39
C VAL A 75 0.14 2.47 -4.56
N GLU A 76 0.22 3.46 -3.69
CA GLU A 76 1.34 3.69 -2.78
C GLU A 76 0.81 3.98 -1.37
N ILE A 77 1.58 3.53 -0.37
CA ILE A 77 1.34 3.84 1.04
C ILE A 77 2.51 4.70 1.52
N SER A 78 2.22 5.85 2.10
CA SER A 78 3.20 6.76 2.70
C SER A 78 2.82 7.07 4.14
N GLN A 79 3.82 7.33 4.97
CA GLN A 79 3.65 7.69 6.37
C GLN A 79 4.27 9.07 6.62
N ASP A 80 3.48 9.96 7.21
CA ASP A 80 3.90 11.26 7.73
C ASP A 80 3.88 11.23 9.25
N ASP A 81 5.07 11.19 9.86
CA ASP A 81 5.23 11.14 11.32
C ASP A 81 4.91 12.46 12.01
N GLN A 82 5.00 13.59 11.31
CA GLN A 82 4.72 14.91 11.87
C GLN A 82 3.21 15.11 12.05
N LEU A 83 2.45 14.72 11.03
CA LEU A 83 0.99 14.80 11.03
C LEU A 83 0.33 13.54 11.60
N ARG A 84 1.11 12.46 11.81
CA ARG A 84 0.64 11.14 12.22
C ARG A 84 -0.38 10.56 11.25
N VAL A 85 -0.09 10.66 9.96
CA VAL A 85 -1.01 10.21 8.90
C VAL A 85 -0.35 9.09 8.11
N ILE A 86 -1.10 8.02 7.87
CA ILE A 86 -0.76 7.03 6.85
C ILE A 86 -1.69 7.30 5.67
N SER A 87 -1.11 7.67 4.55
CA SER A 87 -1.83 8.00 3.32
C SER A 87 -1.72 6.86 2.32
N LEU A 88 -2.85 6.49 1.72
CA LEU A 88 -2.93 5.55 0.62
C LEU A 88 -3.51 6.26 -0.60
N PHE A 89 -2.69 6.38 -1.64
CA PHE A 89 -3.02 7.15 -2.84
C PHE A 89 -2.62 6.39 -4.09
N LYS A 90 -3.20 6.76 -5.23
CA LYS A 90 -2.72 6.26 -6.51
C LYS A 90 -1.32 6.79 -6.77
N LYS A 91 -0.43 5.90 -7.19
CA LYS A 91 0.89 6.31 -7.64
C LYS A 91 0.69 7.20 -8.85
N GLU A 92 1.30 8.39 -8.86
CA GLU A 92 1.40 9.16 -10.09
C GLU A 92 2.15 8.28 -11.09
N SER A 93 1.39 7.72 -12.05
CA SER A 93 1.97 7.15 -13.25
C SER A 93 2.81 8.28 -13.81
N GLY A 94 4.12 8.09 -13.95
CA GLY A 94 4.90 8.98 -14.80
C GLY A 94 4.41 8.82 -16.23
N ASP A 95 3.26 9.40 -16.57
CA ASP A 95 2.68 9.44 -17.91
C ASP A 95 3.72 9.96 -18.91
N ASP A 96 4.65 10.79 -18.45
CA ASP A 96 5.82 11.24 -19.22
C ASP A 96 6.71 10.08 -19.71
N LYS A 97 6.93 9.03 -18.91
CA LYS A 97 7.80 7.90 -19.31
C LYS A 97 7.09 6.91 -20.23
N GLN A 98 5.79 6.71 -20.08
CA GLN A 98 5.02 5.87 -21.01
C GLN A 98 4.82 6.59 -22.35
N GLU A 99 4.58 7.91 -22.35
CA GLU A 99 4.59 8.71 -23.58
C GLU A 99 5.96 8.71 -24.26
N GLU A 100 7.06 8.89 -23.51
CA GLU A 100 8.42 8.82 -24.07
C GLU A 100 8.72 7.46 -24.70
N LEU A 101 8.32 6.36 -24.04
CA LEU A 101 8.48 5.00 -24.57
C LEU A 101 7.65 4.78 -25.84
N MET A 102 6.40 5.27 -25.88
CA MET A 102 5.57 5.19 -27.09
C MET A 102 6.17 6.00 -28.25
N ARG A 103 6.71 7.19 -27.96
CA ARG A 103 7.40 8.03 -28.95
C ARG A 103 8.71 7.43 -29.46
N HIS A 104 9.43 6.63 -28.65
CA HIS A 104 10.68 5.99 -29.08
C HIS A 104 10.50 4.66 -29.82
N ILE A 105 9.39 3.95 -29.60
CA ILE A 105 9.12 2.65 -30.25
C ILE A 105 8.39 2.83 -31.59
N TRP A 106 7.59 3.89 -31.73
CA TRP A 106 6.82 4.18 -32.95
C TRP A 106 7.07 5.56 -33.56
N GLY A 107 8.06 6.30 -33.07
CA GLY A 107 8.56 7.54 -33.69
C GLY A 107 9.76 7.31 -34.59
#